data_AF-A0A9E0AHY9-F1
#
_entry.id   AF-A0A9E0AHY9-F1
#
_cell.length_a   1.000
_cell.length_b   1.000
_cell.length_c   1.000
_cell.angle_alpha   90.00
_cell.angle_beta   90.00
_cell.angle_gamma   90.00
#
_symmetry.space_group_name_H-M   'P 1'
#
loop_
_entity.id
_entity.type
_entity.pdbx_description
1 polymer ?
#
loop_
_entity_poly.entity_id
_entity_poly.type
_entity_poly.pdbx_seq_one_letter_code
_entity_poly.pdbx_strand_id
1 'polypeptide(L)'
;MRRLILRLFFSVSLLSGALAAWGQGSTNLASILQAARNPYIKPEALDQLMIRLRSLEPGKDGVQPDSLFLAYRLVADGYALNNHFRQAYDCYNRYIGIKETMLGQARRDSIRARQEAIRGRVKQEEGQVIESNNLVQNLQIEIDQQTSRHAFMRQFFSIALVALTALIALMLVRSGIRLNGYKQDLKASQQHLRELHRNALLGKLSRGIFSTRLERRSEIMSKTDELLKLLQSLPADQATEADRKRWLEQARQIREVFSK
;
A
#
# COMPACT_ATOMS: atom_id res chain seq x y z
N MET A 1 9.19 -78.64 -22.44
CA MET A 1 8.03 -78.27 -23.27
C MET A 1 6.71 -78.95 -22.88
N ARG A 2 6.69 -80.26 -22.58
CA ARG A 2 5.45 -81.01 -22.24
C ARG A 2 4.64 -80.47 -21.03
N ARG A 3 5.31 -79.91 -20.01
CA ARG A 3 4.66 -79.31 -18.83
C ARG A 3 4.09 -77.90 -19.07
N LEU A 4 4.56 -77.18 -20.10
CA LEU A 4 4.09 -75.84 -20.43
C LEU A 4 2.78 -75.92 -21.25
N ILE A 5 2.72 -76.88 -22.17
CA ILE A 5 1.52 -77.17 -22.98
C ILE A 5 0.38 -77.67 -22.10
N LEU A 6 0.67 -78.51 -21.10
CA LEU A 6 -0.35 -78.99 -20.16
C LEU A 6 -0.94 -77.86 -19.29
N ARG A 7 -0.12 -76.88 -18.88
CA ARG A 7 -0.58 -75.71 -18.11
C ARG A 7 -1.38 -74.72 -18.96
N LEU A 8 -1.02 -74.54 -20.23
CA LEU A 8 -1.79 -73.75 -21.20
C LEU A 8 -3.15 -74.39 -21.52
N PHE A 9 -3.21 -75.71 -21.65
CA PHE A 9 -4.51 -76.40 -21.84
C PHE A 9 -5.40 -76.31 -20.59
N PHE A 10 -4.82 -76.39 -19.39
CA PHE A 10 -5.57 -76.27 -18.14
C PHE A 10 -6.09 -74.85 -17.89
N SER A 11 -5.32 -73.81 -18.27
CA SER A 11 -5.77 -72.42 -18.15
C SER A 11 -6.82 -72.04 -19.20
N VAL A 12 -6.71 -72.55 -20.43
CA VAL A 12 -7.71 -72.32 -21.49
C VAL A 12 -9.05 -73.02 -21.18
N SER A 13 -9.01 -74.22 -20.59
CA SER A 13 -10.24 -74.94 -20.19
C SER A 13 -10.94 -74.31 -18.97
N LEU A 14 -10.19 -73.75 -18.01
CA LEU A 14 -10.74 -72.97 -16.89
C LEU A 14 -11.36 -71.63 -17.34
N LEU A 15 -10.75 -70.93 -18.30
CA LEU A 15 -11.36 -69.71 -18.89
C LEU A 15 -12.63 -70.02 -19.71
N SER A 16 -12.66 -71.17 -20.38
CA SER A 16 -13.83 -71.58 -21.19
C SER A 16 -15.03 -71.98 -20.32
N GLY A 17 -14.80 -72.61 -19.17
CA GLY A 17 -15.86 -72.95 -18.21
C GLY A 17 -16.48 -71.71 -17.54
N ALA A 18 -15.68 -70.69 -17.26
CA ALA A 18 -16.16 -69.43 -16.70
C ALA A 18 -17.00 -68.64 -17.70
N LEU A 19 -16.65 -68.62 -18.99
CA LEU A 19 -17.45 -67.93 -20.02
C LEU A 19 -18.76 -68.66 -20.36
N ALA A 20 -18.80 -69.99 -20.25
CA ALA A 20 -20.02 -70.77 -20.51
C ALA A 20 -21.10 -70.59 -19.42
N ALA A 21 -20.70 -70.42 -18.15
CA ALA A 21 -21.65 -70.21 -17.05
C ALA A 21 -22.33 -68.83 -17.09
N TRP A 22 -21.63 -67.81 -17.58
CA TRP A 22 -22.11 -66.42 -17.60
C TRP A 22 -23.14 -66.14 -18.71
N GLY A 23 -23.35 -67.07 -19.64
CA GLY A 23 -24.34 -66.97 -20.72
C GLY A 23 -25.61 -67.83 -20.54
N GLN A 24 -25.61 -68.79 -19.61
CA GLN A 24 -26.73 -69.72 -19.46
C GLN A 24 -27.95 -69.08 -18.79
N GLY A 25 -27.76 -68.19 -17.80
CA GLY A 25 -28.86 -67.53 -17.11
C GLY A 25 -29.67 -66.59 -18.01
N SER A 26 -28.98 -65.77 -18.81
CA SER A 26 -29.61 -64.81 -19.73
C SER A 26 -30.31 -65.48 -20.92
N THR A 27 -29.71 -66.54 -21.49
CA THR A 27 -30.32 -67.32 -22.59
C THR A 27 -31.55 -68.10 -22.12
N ASN A 28 -31.50 -68.69 -20.92
CA ASN A 28 -32.66 -69.35 -20.33
C ASN A 28 -33.81 -68.38 -20.06
N LEU A 29 -33.55 -67.19 -19.51
CA LEU A 29 -34.58 -66.18 -19.25
C LEU A 29 -35.24 -65.68 -20.55
N ALA A 30 -34.46 -65.44 -21.61
CA ALA A 30 -34.99 -65.02 -22.90
C ALA A 30 -35.95 -66.08 -23.49
N SER A 31 -35.58 -67.37 -23.39
CA SER A 31 -36.43 -68.47 -23.83
C SER A 31 -37.73 -68.57 -23.03
N ILE A 32 -37.67 -68.32 -21.71
CA ILE A 32 -38.84 -68.32 -20.84
C ILE A 32 -39.77 -67.16 -21.20
N LEU A 33 -39.23 -65.97 -21.42
CA LEU A 33 -39.99 -64.80 -21.83
C LEU A 33 -40.70 -65.01 -23.17
N GLN A 34 -40.02 -65.63 -24.13
CA GLN A 34 -40.63 -65.95 -25.41
C GLN A 34 -41.77 -66.96 -25.26
N ALA A 35 -41.59 -68.00 -24.44
CA ALA A 35 -42.61 -69.00 -24.19
C ALA A 35 -43.82 -68.43 -23.41
N ALA A 36 -43.57 -67.60 -22.39
CA ALA A 36 -44.61 -66.99 -21.56
C ALA A 36 -45.45 -65.92 -22.28
N ARG A 37 -44.97 -65.40 -23.42
CA ARG A 37 -45.75 -64.45 -24.27
C ARG A 37 -46.89 -65.12 -25.04
N ASN A 38 -46.92 -66.45 -25.14
CA ASN A 38 -47.98 -67.15 -25.86
C ASN A 38 -49.29 -67.09 -25.06
N PRO A 39 -50.37 -66.45 -25.57
CA PRO A 39 -51.62 -66.31 -24.85
C PRO A 39 -52.38 -67.64 -24.66
N TYR A 40 -52.07 -68.68 -25.45
CA TYR A 40 -52.74 -69.99 -25.40
C TYR A 40 -51.87 -71.08 -24.78
N ILE A 41 -51.04 -70.71 -23.80
CA ILE A 41 -50.15 -71.64 -23.12
C ILE A 41 -50.93 -72.54 -22.15
N LYS A 42 -50.66 -73.85 -22.20
CA LYS A 42 -51.28 -74.82 -21.31
C LYS A 42 -50.72 -74.70 -19.88
N PRO A 43 -51.50 -75.03 -18.84
CA PRO A 43 -51.05 -74.97 -17.44
C PRO A 43 -49.77 -75.78 -17.16
N GLU A 44 -49.60 -76.94 -17.78
CA GLU A 44 -48.41 -77.78 -17.55
C GLU A 44 -47.13 -77.13 -18.09
N ALA A 45 -47.26 -76.39 -19.20
CA ALA A 45 -46.15 -75.62 -19.75
C ALA A 45 -45.81 -74.43 -18.84
N LEU A 46 -46.81 -73.77 -18.23
CA LEU A 46 -46.58 -72.72 -17.24
C LEU A 46 -45.84 -73.24 -15.99
N ASP A 47 -46.20 -74.44 -15.50
CA ASP A 47 -45.51 -75.08 -14.36
C ASP A 47 -44.03 -75.34 -14.68
N GLN A 48 -43.73 -75.80 -15.91
CA GLN A 48 -42.35 -75.99 -16.36
C GLN A 48 -41.58 -74.67 -16.43
N LEU A 49 -42.21 -73.60 -16.92
CA LEU A 49 -41.60 -72.26 -16.94
C LEU A 49 -41.36 -71.75 -15.52
N MET A 50 -42.28 -72.00 -14.58
CA MET A 50 -42.12 -71.62 -13.18
C MET A 50 -40.97 -72.33 -12.48
N ILE A 51 -40.77 -73.63 -12.75
CA ILE A 51 -39.63 -74.37 -12.21
C ILE A 51 -38.32 -73.75 -12.69
N ARG A 52 -38.25 -73.37 -13.97
CA ARG A 52 -37.06 -72.70 -14.55
C ARG A 52 -36.87 -71.28 -14.02
N LEU A 53 -37.95 -70.54 -13.74
CA LEU A 53 -37.89 -69.19 -13.15
C LEU A 53 -37.43 -69.22 -11.69
N ARG A 54 -37.74 -70.29 -10.94
CA ARG A 54 -37.34 -70.45 -9.54
C ARG A 54 -35.82 -70.52 -9.34
N SER A 55 -35.08 -71.03 -10.32
CA SER A 55 -33.62 -71.11 -10.25
C SER A 55 -32.91 -69.81 -10.64
N LEU A 56 -33.64 -68.80 -11.11
CA LEU A 56 -33.06 -67.52 -11.54
C LEU A 56 -33.17 -66.48 -10.43
N GLU A 57 -32.07 -65.81 -10.13
CA GLU A 57 -32.00 -64.73 -9.17
C GLU A 57 -31.63 -63.40 -9.85
N PRO A 58 -32.20 -62.26 -9.41
CA PRO A 58 -31.89 -60.96 -10.01
C PRO A 58 -30.41 -60.62 -9.83
N GLY A 59 -29.73 -60.27 -10.93
CA GLY A 59 -28.32 -59.85 -10.92
C GLY A 59 -27.28 -60.98 -10.89
N LYS A 60 -27.70 -62.25 -10.82
CA LYS A 60 -26.80 -63.40 -11.00
C LYS A 60 -26.82 -63.88 -12.46
N ASP A 61 -25.71 -64.44 -12.95
CA ASP A 61 -25.61 -65.10 -14.26
C ASP A 61 -26.16 -64.29 -15.46
N GLY A 62 -25.99 -62.96 -15.43
CA GLY A 62 -26.48 -62.06 -16.49
C GLY A 62 -28.00 -61.87 -16.54
N VAL A 63 -28.74 -62.32 -15.51
CA VAL A 63 -30.19 -62.17 -15.39
C VAL A 63 -30.53 -60.72 -15.08
N GLN A 64 -31.04 -60.02 -16.10
CA GLN A 64 -31.55 -58.67 -15.93
C GLN A 64 -32.82 -58.70 -15.06
N PRO A 65 -32.88 -57.91 -13.98
CA PRO A 65 -34.01 -57.91 -13.07
C PRO A 65 -35.31 -57.44 -13.74
N ASP A 66 -35.20 -56.55 -14.75
CA ASP A 66 -36.33 -56.11 -15.58
C ASP A 66 -37.01 -57.26 -16.33
N SER A 67 -36.18 -58.08 -16.97
CA SER A 67 -36.62 -59.26 -17.71
C SER A 67 -37.17 -60.34 -16.77
N LEU A 68 -36.60 -60.48 -15.57
CA LEU A 68 -37.02 -61.47 -14.58
C LEU A 68 -38.40 -61.17 -14.00
N PHE A 69 -38.65 -59.93 -13.56
CA PHE A 69 -39.98 -59.60 -13.03
C PHE A 69 -41.04 -59.69 -14.14
N LEU A 70 -40.69 -59.33 -15.38
CA LEU A 70 -41.62 -59.37 -16.51
C LEU A 70 -42.02 -60.80 -16.84
N ALA A 71 -41.09 -61.75 -16.73
CA ALA A 71 -41.39 -63.17 -16.86
C ALA A 71 -42.38 -63.66 -15.78
N TYR A 72 -42.17 -63.28 -14.50
CA TYR A 72 -43.11 -63.60 -13.43
C TYR A 72 -44.51 -63.02 -13.65
N ARG A 73 -44.60 -61.80 -14.20
CA ARG A 73 -45.89 -61.19 -14.56
C ARG A 73 -46.59 -61.97 -15.68
N LEU A 74 -45.89 -62.27 -16.78
CA LEU A 74 -46.48 -62.99 -17.90
C LEU A 74 -46.96 -64.38 -17.52
N VAL A 75 -46.20 -65.09 -16.67
CA VAL A 75 -46.61 -66.40 -16.16
C VAL A 75 -47.79 -66.29 -15.21
N ALA A 76 -47.86 -65.26 -14.36
CA ALA A 76 -49.02 -64.99 -13.51
C ALA A 76 -50.28 -64.75 -14.36
N ASP A 77 -50.17 -63.92 -15.40
CA ASP A 77 -51.25 -63.63 -16.35
C ASP A 77 -51.68 -64.91 -17.09
N GLY A 78 -50.73 -65.74 -17.50
CA GLY A 78 -51.00 -67.05 -18.12
C GLY A 78 -51.78 -68.01 -17.21
N TYR A 79 -51.44 -68.09 -15.92
CA TYR A 79 -52.22 -68.88 -14.96
C TYR A 79 -53.62 -68.30 -14.75
N ALA A 80 -53.74 -66.97 -14.68
CA ALA A 80 -55.04 -66.32 -14.51
C ALA A 80 -55.98 -66.60 -15.70
N LEU A 81 -55.46 -66.57 -16.93
CA LEU A 81 -56.20 -66.90 -18.16
C LEU A 81 -56.68 -68.35 -18.20
N ASN A 82 -55.98 -69.26 -17.53
CA ASN A 82 -56.36 -70.66 -17.41
C ASN A 82 -57.17 -70.96 -16.12
N ASN A 83 -57.72 -69.94 -15.43
CA ASN A 83 -58.48 -70.05 -14.17
C ASN A 83 -57.68 -70.64 -12.98
N HIS A 84 -56.36 -70.62 -13.04
CA HIS A 84 -55.44 -71.09 -12.00
C HIS A 84 -55.05 -69.96 -11.03
N PHE A 85 -56.04 -69.38 -10.34
CA PHE A 85 -55.86 -68.14 -9.56
C PHE A 85 -54.85 -68.24 -8.42
N ARG A 86 -54.74 -69.40 -7.75
CA ARG A 86 -53.78 -69.60 -6.66
C ARG A 86 -52.34 -69.53 -7.17
N GLN A 87 -52.03 -70.24 -8.25
CA GLN A 87 -50.72 -70.19 -8.89
C GLN A 87 -50.42 -68.80 -9.44
N ALA A 88 -51.41 -68.12 -10.03
CA ALA A 88 -51.28 -66.75 -10.50
C ALA A 88 -50.89 -65.79 -9.36
N TYR A 89 -51.56 -65.89 -8.20
CA TYR A 89 -51.28 -65.07 -7.02
C TYR A 89 -49.86 -65.29 -6.49
N ASP A 90 -49.41 -66.54 -6.41
CA ASP A 90 -48.04 -66.86 -5.95
C ASP A 90 -46.97 -66.28 -6.89
N CYS A 91 -47.20 -66.33 -8.21
CA CYS A 91 -46.33 -65.72 -9.21
C CYS A 91 -46.32 -64.20 -9.11
N TYR A 92 -47.51 -63.61 -8.90
CA TYR A 92 -47.68 -62.16 -8.80
C TYR A 92 -47.01 -61.58 -7.54
N ASN A 93 -47.06 -62.29 -6.41
CA ASN A 93 -46.35 -61.89 -5.19
C ASN A 93 -44.83 -61.84 -5.40
N ARG A 94 -44.27 -62.79 -6.17
CA ARG A 94 -42.84 -62.77 -6.54
C ARG A 94 -42.52 -61.59 -7.45
N TYR A 95 -43.38 -61.29 -8.42
CA TYR A 95 -43.26 -60.10 -9.26
C TYR A 95 -43.21 -58.81 -8.42
N ILE A 96 -44.14 -58.64 -7.47
CA ILE A 96 -44.17 -57.47 -6.59
C ILE A 96 -42.90 -57.40 -5.74
N GLY A 97 -42.49 -58.50 -5.10
CA GLY A 97 -41.29 -58.49 -4.26
C GLY A 97 -40.02 -58.08 -5.01
N ILE A 98 -39.84 -58.57 -6.25
CA ILE A 98 -38.71 -58.14 -7.09
C ILE A 98 -38.83 -56.65 -7.42
N LYS A 99 -40.01 -56.16 -7.81
CA LYS A 99 -40.23 -54.74 -8.12
C LYS A 99 -39.97 -53.83 -6.92
N GLU A 100 -40.42 -54.22 -5.72
CA GLU A 100 -40.20 -53.47 -4.49
C GLU A 100 -38.72 -53.38 -4.14
N THR A 101 -37.97 -54.49 -4.26
CA THR A 101 -36.52 -54.47 -4.01
C THR A 101 -35.78 -53.55 -4.98
N MET A 102 -36.14 -53.56 -6.27
CA MET A 102 -35.56 -52.66 -7.28
C MET A 102 -35.87 -51.19 -6.99
N LEU A 103 -37.13 -50.86 -6.71
CA LEU A 103 -37.53 -49.49 -6.36
C LEU A 103 -36.86 -49.02 -5.07
N GLY A 104 -36.70 -49.91 -4.09
CA GLY A 104 -35.97 -49.65 -2.86
C GLY A 104 -34.48 -49.36 -3.09
N GLN A 105 -33.84 -50.10 -4.00
CA GLN A 105 -32.46 -49.82 -4.44
C GLN A 105 -32.36 -48.47 -5.16
N ALA A 106 -33.18 -48.23 -6.18
CA ALA A 106 -33.20 -46.97 -6.92
C ALA A 106 -33.42 -45.76 -6.00
N ARG A 107 -34.32 -45.89 -5.01
CA ARG A 107 -34.52 -44.87 -3.98
C ARG A 107 -33.24 -44.64 -3.17
N ARG A 108 -32.59 -45.69 -2.66
CA ARG A 108 -31.34 -45.57 -1.90
C ARG A 108 -30.23 -44.93 -2.72
N ASP A 109 -30.09 -45.30 -3.99
CA ASP A 109 -29.07 -44.75 -4.88
C ASP A 109 -29.33 -43.27 -5.17
N SER A 110 -30.60 -42.89 -5.40
CA SER A 110 -30.96 -41.47 -5.57
C SER A 110 -30.70 -40.63 -4.33
N ILE A 111 -30.93 -41.18 -3.12
CA ILE A 111 -30.63 -40.52 -1.86
C ILE A 111 -29.12 -40.36 -1.71
N ARG A 112 -28.34 -41.40 -2.00
CA ARG A 112 -26.88 -41.36 -1.92
C ARG A 112 -26.30 -40.31 -2.88
N ALA A 113 -26.74 -40.31 -4.14
CA ALA A 113 -26.31 -39.32 -5.14
C ALA A 113 -26.62 -37.88 -4.70
N ARG A 114 -27.80 -37.64 -4.12
CA ARG A 114 -28.17 -36.33 -3.56
C ARG A 114 -27.31 -35.96 -2.35
N GLN A 115 -27.03 -36.91 -1.45
CA GLN A 115 -26.16 -36.68 -0.29
C GLN A 115 -24.73 -36.33 -0.72
N GLU A 116 -24.21 -37.01 -1.74
CA GLU A 116 -22.89 -36.73 -2.31
C GLU A 116 -22.84 -35.34 -2.97
N ALA A 117 -23.87 -34.97 -3.72
CA ALA A 117 -23.99 -33.63 -4.31
C ALA A 117 -24.03 -32.52 -3.23
N ILE A 118 -24.80 -32.74 -2.15
CA ILE A 118 -24.86 -31.80 -1.01
C ILE A 118 -23.49 -31.69 -0.33
N ARG A 119 -22.82 -32.83 -0.05
CA ARG A 119 -21.47 -32.82 0.52
C ARG A 119 -20.46 -32.09 -0.37
N GLY A 120 -20.56 -32.26 -1.69
CA GLY A 120 -19.75 -31.53 -2.65
C GLY A 120 -19.97 -30.02 -2.57
N ARG A 121 -21.23 -29.58 -2.52
CA ARG A 121 -21.60 -28.17 -2.36
C ARG A 121 -21.12 -27.58 -1.04
N VAL A 122 -21.32 -28.26 0.08
CA VAL A 122 -20.87 -27.80 1.41
C VAL A 122 -19.36 -27.58 1.42
N LYS A 123 -18.57 -28.52 0.84
CA LYS A 123 -17.12 -28.35 0.73
C LYS A 123 -16.71 -27.15 -0.12
N GLN A 124 -17.44 -26.87 -1.20
CA GLN A 124 -17.19 -25.69 -2.03
C GLN A 124 -17.51 -24.40 -1.28
N GLU A 125 -18.65 -24.36 -0.59
CA GLU A 125 -19.07 -23.21 0.23
C GLU A 125 -18.09 -22.98 1.39
N GLU A 126 -17.62 -24.02 2.07
CA GLU A 126 -16.58 -23.93 3.10
C GLU A 126 -15.26 -23.36 2.54
N GLY A 127 -14.84 -23.82 1.35
CA GLY A 127 -13.67 -23.28 0.66
C GLY A 127 -13.79 -21.79 0.37
N GLN A 128 -14.96 -21.35 -0.13
CA GLN A 128 -15.25 -19.94 -0.41
C GLN A 128 -15.27 -19.09 0.87
N VAL A 129 -15.81 -19.61 1.96
CA VAL A 129 -15.81 -18.91 3.26
C VAL A 129 -14.38 -18.74 3.78
N ILE A 130 -13.53 -19.76 3.66
CA ILE A 130 -12.12 -19.66 4.05
C ILE A 130 -11.39 -18.63 3.19
N GLU A 131 -11.58 -18.65 1.87
CA GLU A 131 -11.00 -17.67 0.96
C GLU A 131 -11.44 -16.24 1.31
N SER A 132 -12.74 -16.03 1.53
CA SER A 132 -13.29 -14.75 1.96
C SER A 132 -12.69 -14.28 3.28
N ASN A 133 -12.53 -15.17 4.26
CA ASN A 133 -11.92 -14.83 5.55
C ASN A 133 -10.45 -14.45 5.39
N ASN A 134 -9.70 -15.14 4.53
CA ASN A 134 -8.32 -14.80 4.21
C ASN A 134 -8.22 -13.42 3.53
N LEU A 135 -9.14 -13.10 2.61
CA LEU A 135 -9.21 -11.77 1.98
C LEU A 135 -9.50 -10.68 3.01
N VAL A 136 -10.45 -10.90 3.91
CA VAL A 136 -10.76 -9.94 4.98
C VAL A 136 -9.54 -9.72 5.87
N GLN A 137 -8.84 -10.78 6.29
CA GLN A 137 -7.60 -10.65 7.08
C GLN A 137 -6.51 -9.88 6.33
N ASN A 138 -6.30 -10.18 5.05
CA ASN A 138 -5.31 -9.47 4.24
C ASN A 138 -5.64 -7.97 4.11
N LEU A 139 -6.91 -7.63 3.87
CA LEU A 139 -7.36 -6.25 3.84
C LEU A 139 -7.18 -5.55 5.19
N GLN A 140 -7.39 -6.27 6.30
CA GLN A 140 -7.19 -5.73 7.65
C GLN A 140 -5.71 -5.43 7.92
N ILE A 141 -4.82 -6.35 7.53
CA ILE A 141 -3.36 -6.13 7.58
C ILE A 141 -2.97 -4.93 6.72
N GLU A 142 -3.54 -4.79 5.53
CA GLU A 142 -3.26 -3.65 4.65
C GLU A 142 -3.73 -2.32 5.26
N ILE A 143 -4.93 -2.28 5.84
CA ILE A 143 -5.45 -1.11 6.56
C ILE A 143 -4.53 -0.74 7.73
N ASP A 144 -4.07 -1.71 8.50
CA ASP A 144 -3.15 -1.46 9.63
C ASP A 144 -1.79 -0.92 9.15
N GLN A 145 -1.27 -1.45 8.04
CA GLN A 145 -0.05 -0.93 7.42
C GLN A 145 -0.21 0.49 6.89
N GLN A 146 -1.34 0.80 6.25
CA GLN A 146 -1.62 2.16 5.79
C GLN A 146 -1.81 3.12 6.96
N THR A 147 -2.53 2.72 8.00
CA THR A 147 -2.78 3.53 9.19
C THR A 147 -1.49 3.85 9.93
N SER A 148 -0.62 2.85 10.12
CA SER A 148 0.71 3.05 10.72
C SER A 148 1.61 3.93 9.87
N ARG A 149 1.61 3.78 8.53
CA ARG A 149 2.31 4.70 7.61
C ARG A 149 1.81 6.13 7.72
N HIS A 150 0.49 6.33 7.79
CA HIS A 150 -0.10 7.67 7.96
C HIS A 150 0.24 8.28 9.31
N ALA A 151 0.25 7.49 10.39
CA ALA A 151 0.67 7.94 11.72
C ALA A 151 2.15 8.37 11.72
N PHE A 152 3.02 7.56 11.13
CA PHE A 152 4.44 7.89 10.96
C PHE A 152 4.64 9.15 10.13
N MET A 153 3.97 9.27 8.97
CA MET A 153 4.02 10.45 8.13
C MET A 153 3.57 11.70 8.88
N ARG A 154 2.48 11.62 9.65
CA ARG A 154 1.98 12.74 10.46
C ARG A 154 3.03 13.21 11.48
N GLN A 155 3.68 12.27 12.17
CA GLN A 155 4.76 12.59 13.11
C GLN A 155 5.95 13.22 12.38
N PHE A 156 6.38 12.64 11.27
CA PHE A 156 7.49 13.17 10.47
C PHE A 156 7.22 14.60 9.97
N PHE A 157 6.03 14.87 9.42
CA PHE A 157 5.64 16.21 8.99
C PHE A 157 5.58 17.20 10.16
N SER A 158 5.08 16.79 11.33
CA SER A 158 5.08 17.68 12.50
C SER A 158 6.50 18.05 12.95
N ILE A 159 7.43 17.10 12.99
CA ILE A 159 8.82 17.34 13.37
C ILE A 159 9.50 18.23 12.33
N ALA A 160 9.31 17.94 11.03
CA ALA A 160 9.87 18.74 9.95
C ALA A 160 9.36 20.19 9.98
N LEU A 161 8.07 20.40 10.27
CA LEU A 161 7.47 21.73 10.36
C LEU A 161 8.03 22.51 11.55
N VAL A 162 8.17 21.87 12.72
CA VAL A 162 8.82 22.49 13.89
C VAL A 162 10.28 22.85 13.58
N ALA A 163 11.04 21.94 12.97
CA ALA A 163 12.43 22.20 12.58
C ALA A 163 12.55 23.37 11.59
N LEU A 164 11.65 23.46 10.61
CA LEU A 164 11.61 24.56 9.64
C LEU A 164 11.32 25.89 10.34
N THR A 165 10.33 25.94 11.24
CA THR A 165 10.01 27.16 11.99
C THR A 165 11.17 27.59 12.89
N ALA A 166 11.87 26.65 13.52
CA ALA A 166 13.07 26.94 14.32
C ALA A 166 14.21 27.50 13.46
N LEU A 167 14.43 26.95 12.26
CA LEU A 167 15.41 27.44 11.29
C LEU A 167 15.13 28.89 10.88
N ILE A 168 13.86 29.21 10.58
CA ILE A 168 13.42 30.57 10.23
C ILE A 168 13.64 31.53 11.40
N ALA A 169 13.27 31.12 12.62
CA ALA A 169 13.50 31.93 13.82
C ALA A 169 14.99 32.22 14.05
N LEU A 170 15.86 31.22 13.85
CA LEU A 170 17.30 31.36 14.00
C LEU A 170 17.89 32.30 12.93
N MET A 171 17.40 32.21 11.68
CA MET A 171 17.76 33.16 10.62
C MET A 171 17.33 34.60 10.95
N LEU A 172 16.13 34.80 11.50
CA LEU A 172 15.62 36.11 11.93
C LEU A 172 16.47 36.71 13.05
N VAL A 173 16.82 35.93 14.07
CA VAL A 173 17.70 36.38 15.16
C VAL A 173 19.07 36.77 14.62
N ARG A 174 19.67 35.94 13.76
CA ARG A 174 20.96 36.25 13.14
C ARG A 174 20.90 37.50 12.28
N SER A 175 19.81 37.71 11.55
CA SER A 175 19.56 38.93 10.77
C SER A 175 19.45 40.16 11.70
N GLY A 176 18.68 40.06 12.77
CA GLY A 176 18.52 41.13 13.77
C GLY A 176 19.84 41.56 14.42
N ILE A 177 20.72 40.59 14.74
CA ILE A 177 22.07 40.88 15.26
C ILE A 177 22.89 41.67 14.23
N ARG A 178 22.91 41.26 12.95
CA ARG A 178 23.63 42.00 11.90
C ARG A 178 23.08 43.41 11.72
N LEU A 179 21.75 43.56 11.75
CA LEU A 179 21.09 44.85 11.57
C LEU A 179 21.41 45.83 12.72
N ASN A 180 21.51 45.33 13.95
CA ASN A 180 22.01 46.10 15.08
C ASN A 180 23.48 46.48 14.92
N GLY A 181 24.32 45.58 14.40
CA GLY A 181 25.71 45.88 14.04
C GLY A 181 25.80 47.04 13.05
N TYR A 182 25.07 46.94 11.92
CA TYR A 182 25.00 48.03 10.94
C TYR A 182 24.49 49.34 11.54
N LYS A 183 23.52 49.28 12.46
CA LYS A 183 23.02 50.47 13.16
C LYS A 183 24.06 51.11 14.08
N GLN A 184 24.89 50.30 14.75
CA GLN A 184 26.01 50.79 15.56
C GLN A 184 27.09 51.40 14.68
N ASP A 185 27.49 50.74 13.59
CA ASP A 185 28.47 51.24 12.64
C ASP A 185 28.04 52.57 12.02
N LEU A 186 26.75 52.69 11.67
CA LEU A 186 26.19 53.91 11.11
C LEU A 186 26.18 55.05 12.14
N LYS A 187 25.89 54.76 13.42
CA LYS A 187 26.01 55.74 14.51
C LYS A 187 27.46 56.17 14.74
N ALA A 188 28.41 55.24 14.74
CA ALA A 188 29.83 55.52 14.90
C ALA A 188 30.35 56.37 13.73
N SER A 189 29.98 56.02 12.50
CA SER A 189 30.29 56.80 11.29
C SER A 189 29.71 58.22 11.39
N GLN A 190 28.45 58.38 11.80
CA GLN A 190 27.85 59.70 12.00
C GLN A 190 28.58 60.53 13.06
N GLN A 191 28.99 59.91 14.19
CA GLN A 191 29.75 60.59 15.22
C GLN A 191 31.13 61.01 14.70
N HIS A 192 31.83 60.12 14.02
CA HIS A 192 33.12 60.41 13.40
C HIS A 192 33.02 61.54 12.37
N LEU A 193 31.95 61.57 11.57
CA LEU A 193 31.71 62.61 10.59
C LEU A 193 31.42 63.97 11.25
N ARG A 194 30.69 63.98 12.38
CA ARG A 194 30.52 65.21 13.19
C ARG A 194 31.82 65.69 13.81
N GLU A 195 32.67 64.79 14.28
CA GLU A 195 33.99 65.13 14.83
C GLU A 195 34.91 65.70 13.75
N LEU A 196 34.97 65.07 12.58
CA LEU A 196 35.70 65.60 11.42
C LEU A 196 35.18 66.98 11.03
N HIS A 197 33.85 67.18 11.00
CA HIS A 197 33.26 68.48 10.69
C HIS A 197 33.61 69.53 11.75
N ARG A 198 33.58 69.16 13.04
CA ARG A 198 34.01 70.03 14.15
C ARG A 198 35.48 70.40 14.06
N ASN A 199 36.35 69.44 13.78
CA ASN A 199 37.79 69.67 13.60
C ASN A 199 38.09 70.53 12.37
N ALA A 200 37.37 70.32 11.26
CA ALA A 200 37.47 71.16 10.07
C ALA A 200 37.00 72.60 10.32
N LEU A 201 35.91 72.79 11.07
CA LEU A 201 35.41 74.11 11.47
C LEU A 201 36.38 74.82 12.42
N LEU A 202 36.93 74.10 13.41
CA LEU A 202 37.97 74.62 14.31
C LEU A 202 39.24 74.99 13.53
N GLY A 203 39.63 74.20 12.54
CA GLY A 203 40.74 74.51 11.63
C GLY A 203 40.49 75.75 10.76
N LYS A 204 39.26 75.97 10.29
CA LYS A 204 38.89 77.19 9.55
C LYS A 204 38.87 78.42 10.47
N LEU A 205 38.33 78.29 11.68
CA LEU A 205 38.29 79.36 12.67
C LEU A 205 39.70 79.74 13.15
N SER A 206 40.56 78.75 13.42
CA SER A 206 41.94 79.02 13.83
C SER A 206 42.70 79.73 12.71
N ARG A 207 42.57 79.29 11.45
CA ARG A 207 43.16 80.00 10.30
C ARG A 207 42.70 81.45 10.19
N GLY A 208 41.42 81.74 10.38
CA GLY A 208 40.89 83.12 10.37
C GLY A 208 41.40 83.99 11.53
N ILE A 209 41.56 83.43 12.73
CA ILE A 209 42.11 84.16 13.88
C ILE A 209 43.62 84.41 13.69
N PHE A 210 44.35 83.44 13.13
CA PHE A 210 45.77 83.60 12.85
C PHE A 210 46.02 84.62 11.73
N SER A 211 45.23 84.61 10.65
CA SER A 211 45.39 85.59 9.56
C SER A 211 45.11 87.01 10.03
N THR A 212 44.04 87.24 10.78
CA THR A 212 43.71 88.57 11.33
C THR A 212 44.74 89.07 12.34
N ARG A 213 45.33 88.18 13.16
CA ARG A 213 46.45 88.56 14.05
C ARG A 213 47.72 88.90 13.27
N LEU A 214 48.03 88.17 12.21
CA LEU A 214 49.17 88.45 11.31
C LEU A 214 49.01 89.80 10.59
N GLU A 215 47.83 90.08 10.06
CA GLU A 215 47.51 91.36 9.43
C GLU A 215 47.67 92.53 10.41
N ARG A 216 47.07 92.44 11.61
CA ARG A 216 47.23 93.48 12.65
C ARG A 216 48.68 93.67 13.07
N ARG A 217 49.46 92.59 13.20
CA ARG A 217 50.89 92.66 13.49
C ARG A 217 51.64 93.43 12.38
N SER A 218 51.37 93.11 11.13
CA SER A 218 52.01 93.79 9.99
C SER A 218 51.65 95.28 9.92
N GLU A 219 50.40 95.63 10.22
CA GLU A 219 49.94 97.03 10.23
C GLU A 219 50.59 97.83 11.36
N ILE A 220 50.71 97.24 12.56
CA ILE A 220 51.39 97.86 13.71
C ILE A 220 52.87 98.11 13.37
N MET A 221 53.55 97.14 12.74
CA MET A 221 54.93 97.32 12.31
C MET A 221 55.08 98.44 11.27
N SER A 222 54.20 98.51 10.28
CA SER A 222 54.21 99.57 9.27
C SER A 222 54.05 100.96 9.90
N LYS A 223 53.07 101.10 10.80
CA LYS A 223 52.81 102.37 11.50
C LYS A 223 53.95 102.76 12.43
N THR A 224 54.61 101.81 13.09
CA THR A 224 55.81 102.11 13.90
C THR A 224 57.01 102.52 13.06
N ASP A 225 57.20 101.94 11.87
CA ASP A 225 58.25 102.37 10.94
C ASP A 225 58.00 103.78 10.38
N GLU A 226 56.74 104.14 10.08
CA GLU A 226 56.37 105.51 9.71
C GLU A 226 56.63 106.50 10.86
N LEU A 227 56.27 106.14 12.09
CA LEU A 227 56.47 106.96 13.28
C LEU A 227 57.97 107.16 13.57
N LEU A 228 58.80 106.14 13.37
CA LEU A 228 60.26 106.24 13.45
C LEU A 228 60.83 107.19 12.39
N LYS A 229 60.35 107.15 11.15
CA LYS A 229 60.77 108.07 10.08
C LYS A 229 60.39 109.52 10.40
N LEU A 230 59.17 109.74 10.89
CA LEU A 230 58.70 111.08 11.29
C LEU A 230 59.54 111.65 12.44
N LEU A 231 59.79 110.84 13.49
CA LEU A 231 60.65 111.22 14.62
C LEU A 231 62.12 111.49 14.23
N GLN A 232 62.59 110.90 13.13
CA GLN A 232 63.93 111.19 12.59
C GLN A 232 63.98 112.50 11.79
N SER A 233 62.87 112.90 11.17
CA SER A 233 62.78 114.09 10.30
C SER A 233 62.50 115.43 11.03
N LEU A 234 62.22 115.41 12.33
CA LEU A 234 61.95 116.62 13.12
C LEU A 234 63.23 117.44 13.41
N PRO A 235 63.25 118.77 13.16
CA PRO A 235 64.38 119.65 13.44
C PRO A 235 64.61 119.81 14.96
N ALA A 236 65.87 119.76 15.39
CA ALA A 236 66.26 119.68 16.79
C ALA A 236 66.44 121.08 17.41
N ASP A 237 65.41 121.56 18.12
CA ASP A 237 65.58 122.62 19.11
C ASP A 237 66.02 122.02 20.45
N GLN A 238 67.00 122.65 21.13
CA GLN A 238 67.68 122.14 22.33
C GLN A 238 66.75 121.79 23.51
N ALA A 239 65.49 122.24 23.52
CA ALA A 239 64.49 121.91 24.53
C ALA A 239 63.74 120.58 24.27
N THR A 240 63.78 120.03 23.05
CA THR A 240 62.96 118.87 22.62
C THR A 240 63.76 117.59 22.37
N GLU A 241 65.09 117.65 22.48
CA GLU A 241 66.00 116.55 22.14
C GLU A 241 65.92 115.38 23.15
N ALA A 242 65.67 115.68 24.43
CA ALA A 242 65.49 114.67 25.48
C ALA A 242 64.22 113.82 25.26
N ASP A 243 63.10 114.48 24.91
CA ASP A 243 61.84 113.79 24.62
C ASP A 243 61.92 112.99 23.32
N ARG A 244 62.57 113.53 22.29
CA ARG A 244 62.80 112.82 21.02
C ARG A 244 63.56 111.50 21.23
N LYS A 245 64.62 111.49 22.05
CA LYS A 245 65.38 110.27 22.36
C LYS A 245 64.50 109.24 23.10
N ARG A 246 63.68 109.68 24.04
CA ARG A 246 62.75 108.81 24.79
C ARG A 246 61.70 108.15 23.88
N TRP A 247 61.10 108.92 22.96
CA TRP A 247 60.11 108.39 22.02
C TRP A 247 60.73 107.45 20.97
N LEU A 248 61.96 107.71 20.52
CA LEU A 248 62.70 106.81 19.63
C LEU A 248 63.00 105.47 20.30
N GLU A 249 63.34 105.48 21.58
CA GLU A 249 63.64 104.27 22.35
C GLU A 249 62.38 103.43 22.59
N GLN A 250 61.25 104.07 22.93
CA GLN A 250 59.96 103.39 23.04
C GLN A 250 59.47 102.79 21.70
N ALA A 251 59.62 103.53 20.59
CA ALA A 251 59.25 103.02 19.28
C ALA A 251 60.11 101.82 18.85
N ARG A 252 61.41 101.80 19.21
CA ARG A 252 62.29 100.64 18.98
C ARG A 252 61.90 99.43 19.84
N GLN A 253 61.57 99.64 21.11
CA GLN A 253 61.11 98.55 21.99
C GLN A 253 59.81 97.91 21.47
N ILE A 254 58.85 98.72 21.02
CA ILE A 254 57.61 98.21 20.42
C ILE A 254 57.93 97.37 19.17
N ARG A 255 58.81 97.86 18.29
CA ARG A 255 59.24 97.11 17.11
C ARG A 255 59.88 95.76 17.44
N GLU A 256 60.77 95.70 18.43
CA GLU A 256 61.43 94.45 18.84
C GLU A 256 60.45 93.42 19.41
N VAL A 257 59.44 93.87 20.17
CA VAL A 257 58.40 92.97 20.71
C VAL A 257 57.56 92.37 19.58
N PHE A 258 57.27 93.14 18.54
CA PHE A 258 56.47 92.68 17.40
C PHE A 258 57.31 92.05 16.26
N SER A 259 58.64 91.95 16.37
CA SER A 259 59.50 91.26 15.39
C SER A 259 59.83 89.79 15.75
N LYS A 260 59.56 89.35 16.98
CA LYS A 260 59.64 87.93 17.41
C LYS A 260 58.35 87.18 17.11
#